data_AF-A0A2Z6R1T5-F1
#
_entry.id   AF-A0A2Z6R1T5-F1
#
_cell.length_a   1.000
_cell.length_b   1.000
_cell.length_c   1.000
_cell.angle_alpha   90.00
_cell.angle_beta   90.00
_cell.angle_gamma   90.00
#
_symmetry.space_group_name_H-M   'P 1'
#
loop_
_entity.id
_entity.type
_entity.pdbx_description
1 polymer ?
#
loop_
_entity_poly.entity_id
_entity_poly.type
_entity_poly.pdbx_seq_one_letter_code
_entity_poly.pdbx_strand_id
1 'polypeptide(L)'
;MNHPASPAFPFRLLICGGSDSGKTNMILNLLLGNKIQRLFKEKKGERYVKNDDLVLIGKHIHEPKWVLVKNCYEIFSKGPKTYRENVTFRALKVNAIPDVTKFSPDKNTVVVFEDLCAESKKIQDRIVPYFISGRHQGVSSIYVSQKYTQTPKIIRENISHLALFRGSGSREDICRIATDDPLAIRLGWDTPLELDE
;
A
#
# COMPACT_ATOMS: atom_id res chain seq x y z
N MET A 1 4.87 -9.65 -14.03
CA MET A 1 5.63 -10.45 -13.05
C MET A 1 5.71 -9.64 -11.74
N ASN A 2 5.89 -10.24 -10.57
CA ASN A 2 6.26 -9.44 -9.39
C ASN A 2 7.74 -9.10 -9.53
N HIS A 3 8.12 -7.85 -9.33
CA HIS A 3 9.53 -7.48 -9.27
C HIS A 3 10.19 -8.27 -8.12
N PRO A 4 11.45 -8.78 -8.24
CA PRO A 4 12.07 -9.63 -7.21
C PRO A 4 12.16 -8.96 -5.84
N ALA A 5 12.31 -7.63 -5.83
CA ALA A 5 12.32 -6.83 -4.62
C ALA A 5 10.91 -6.53 -4.07
N SER A 6 9.83 -6.95 -4.74
CA SER A 6 8.45 -6.62 -4.37
C SER A 6 7.70 -7.70 -3.63
N PRO A 7 6.80 -7.33 -2.68
CA PRO A 7 6.09 -8.30 -1.88
C PRO A 7 5.23 -9.18 -2.78
N ALA A 8 5.32 -10.49 -2.57
CA ALA A 8 4.47 -11.44 -3.26
C ALA A 8 3.01 -11.26 -2.83
N PHE A 9 2.10 -11.34 -3.79
CA PHE A 9 0.66 -11.23 -3.51
C PHE A 9 0.12 -12.58 -2.98
N PRO A 10 -0.74 -12.60 -1.94
CA PRO A 10 -1.16 -11.46 -1.14
C PRO A 10 -0.14 -11.09 -0.03
N PHE A 11 -0.06 -9.80 0.31
CA PHE A 11 0.83 -9.29 1.35
C PHE A 11 0.12 -8.41 2.38
N ARG A 12 0.76 -8.24 3.52
CA ARG A 12 0.34 -7.37 4.63
C ARG A 12 1.52 -6.48 5.00
N LEU A 13 1.48 -5.22 4.59
CA LEU A 13 2.58 -4.28 4.68
C LEU A 13 2.24 -3.17 5.68
N LEU A 14 3.12 -2.94 6.64
CA LEU A 14 3.10 -1.75 7.48
C LEU A 14 4.20 -0.79 7.02
N ILE A 15 3.84 0.48 6.82
CA ILE A 15 4.77 1.54 6.46
C ILE A 15 4.77 2.58 7.58
N CYS A 16 5.91 2.79 8.23
CA CYS A 16 6.08 3.76 9.31
C CYS A 16 7.08 4.85 8.94
N GLY A 17 6.88 6.07 9.43
CA GLY A 17 7.76 7.21 9.15
C GLY A 17 7.08 8.54 9.39
N GLY A 18 7.86 9.57 9.74
CA GLY A 18 7.35 10.92 10.00
C GLY A 18 6.63 11.54 8.79
N SER A 19 6.01 12.69 8.99
CA SER A 19 5.47 13.49 7.87
C SER A 19 6.55 13.74 6.81
N ASP A 20 6.15 13.75 5.54
CA ASP A 20 7.02 13.99 4.38
C ASP A 20 8.23 13.05 4.22
N SER A 21 8.24 11.93 4.95
CA SER A 21 9.32 10.95 4.86
C SER A 21 9.31 10.07 3.61
N GLY A 22 8.33 10.22 2.71
CA GLY A 22 8.24 9.46 1.47
C GLY A 22 7.37 8.18 1.52
N LYS A 23 6.66 7.92 2.63
CA LYS A 23 5.78 6.75 2.80
C LYS A 23 4.81 6.55 1.63
N THR A 24 4.06 7.60 1.27
CA THR A 24 3.09 7.48 0.17
C THR A 24 3.77 7.30 -1.18
N ASN A 25 4.96 7.89 -1.40
CA ASN A 25 5.73 7.69 -2.63
C ASN A 25 6.13 6.22 -2.82
N MET A 26 6.50 5.52 -1.75
CA MET A 26 6.73 4.06 -1.82
C MET A 26 5.48 3.32 -2.29
N ILE A 27 4.30 3.68 -1.76
CA ILE A 27 3.03 3.07 -2.19
C ILE A 27 2.78 3.33 -3.68
N LEU A 28 2.97 4.57 -4.14
CA LEU A 28 2.85 4.94 -5.55
C LEU A 28 3.82 4.13 -6.43
N ASN A 29 5.08 3.99 -6.02
CA ASN A 29 6.08 3.21 -6.76
C ASN A 29 5.67 1.73 -6.87
N LEU A 30 5.16 1.12 -5.80
CA LEU A 30 4.64 -0.24 -5.84
C LEU A 30 3.48 -0.38 -6.82
N LEU A 31 2.53 0.55 -6.75
CA LEU A 31 1.27 0.51 -7.49
C LEU A 31 1.41 0.86 -8.97
N LEU A 32 2.35 1.74 -9.32
CA LEU A 32 2.49 2.27 -10.68
C LEU A 32 3.73 1.73 -11.39
N GLY A 33 4.78 1.37 -10.65
CA GLY A 33 6.07 0.93 -11.19
C GLY A 33 6.60 1.88 -12.27
N ASN A 34 7.17 1.31 -13.33
CA ASN A 34 7.63 2.07 -14.50
C ASN A 34 6.54 2.23 -15.58
N LYS A 35 5.31 1.82 -15.28
CA LYS A 35 4.27 1.63 -16.29
C LYS A 35 3.92 2.89 -17.05
N ILE A 36 3.67 3.98 -16.33
CA ILE A 36 3.27 5.25 -16.94
C ILE A 36 4.37 5.77 -17.86
N GLN A 37 5.62 5.79 -17.38
CA GLN A 37 6.78 6.22 -18.15
C GLN A 37 6.94 5.40 -19.45
N ARG A 38 6.76 4.07 -19.37
CA ARG A 38 6.85 3.17 -20.54
C ARG A 38 5.69 3.38 -21.51
N LEU A 39 4.47 3.60 -21.01
CA LEU A 39 3.30 3.88 -21.85
C LEU A 39 3.48 5.17 -22.67
N PHE A 40 4.05 6.23 -22.10
CA PHE A 40 4.40 7.45 -22.84
C PHE A 40 5.43 7.21 -23.95
N LYS A 41 6.27 6.19 -23.81
CA LYS A 41 7.25 5.75 -24.83
C LYS A 41 6.68 4.65 -25.73
N GLU A 42 5.35 4.46 -25.73
CA GLU A 42 4.62 3.41 -26.47
C GLU A 42 5.13 1.97 -26.22
N LYS A 43 5.74 1.75 -25.05
CA LYS A 43 6.28 0.46 -24.62
C LYS A 43 5.40 -0.16 -23.54
N LYS A 44 5.39 -1.49 -23.49
CA LYS A 44 4.83 -2.22 -22.35
C LYS A 44 5.66 -1.93 -21.10
N GLY A 45 5.02 -1.39 -20.08
CA GLY A 45 5.60 -1.23 -18.74
C GLY A 45 4.90 -2.10 -17.71
N GLU A 46 5.43 -2.09 -16.50
CA GLU A 46 5.01 -2.98 -15.43
C GLU A 46 4.75 -2.22 -14.13
N ARG A 47 3.77 -2.74 -13.38
CA ARG A 47 3.56 -2.40 -11.97
C ARG A 47 4.36 -3.38 -11.14
N TYR A 48 4.86 -2.95 -9.98
CA TYR A 48 5.72 -3.79 -9.16
C TYR A 48 4.94 -4.79 -8.29
N VAL A 49 3.67 -4.49 -8.00
CA VAL A 49 2.74 -5.44 -7.39
C VAL A 49 1.53 -5.70 -8.28
N LYS A 50 1.01 -6.94 -8.21
CA LYS A 50 -0.30 -7.27 -8.77
C LYS A 50 -1.39 -6.47 -8.05
N ASN A 51 -2.25 -5.82 -8.82
CA ASN A 51 -3.35 -5.02 -8.29
C ASN A 51 -4.44 -4.89 -9.35
N ASP A 52 -5.46 -5.73 -9.31
CA ASP A 52 -6.62 -5.55 -10.17
C ASP A 52 -7.50 -4.43 -9.61
N ASP A 53 -7.73 -4.41 -8.31
CA ASP A 53 -8.58 -3.41 -7.67
C ASP A 53 -7.84 -2.69 -6.54
N LEU A 54 -7.77 -1.36 -6.62
CA LEU A 54 -7.17 -0.51 -5.59
C LEU A 54 -8.25 0.20 -4.78
N VAL A 55 -8.23 0.02 -3.45
CA VAL A 55 -9.12 0.71 -2.52
C VAL A 55 -8.29 1.57 -1.56
N LEU A 56 -8.40 2.89 -1.70
CA LEU A 56 -7.84 3.85 -0.76
C LEU A 56 -8.86 4.18 0.33
N ILE A 57 -8.46 4.07 1.59
CA ILE A 57 -9.26 4.45 2.75
C ILE A 57 -8.44 5.40 3.59
N GLY A 58 -8.93 6.64 3.73
CA GLY A 58 -8.19 7.70 4.42
C GLY A 58 -9.05 8.91 4.71
N LYS A 59 -8.46 9.90 5.38
CA LYS A 59 -9.07 11.22 5.59
C LYS A 59 -8.84 12.14 4.38
N HIS A 60 -7.65 12.06 3.80
CA HIS A 60 -7.17 12.99 2.77
C HIS A 60 -7.13 12.35 1.37
N ILE A 61 -8.22 11.66 1.02
CA ILE A 61 -8.32 10.88 -0.23
C ILE A 61 -8.29 11.70 -1.54
N HIS A 62 -8.34 13.03 -1.43
CA HIS A 62 -8.31 13.97 -2.56
C HIS A 62 -6.97 14.70 -2.70
N GLU A 63 -5.95 14.31 -1.93
CA GLU A 63 -4.61 14.87 -2.09
C GLU A 63 -4.06 14.62 -3.51
N PRO A 64 -3.21 15.54 -4.04
CA PRO A 64 -2.72 15.46 -5.42
C PRO A 64 -2.11 14.11 -5.81
N LYS A 65 -1.38 13.46 -4.89
CA LYS A 65 -0.78 12.14 -5.09
C LYS A 65 -1.81 11.04 -5.38
N TRP A 66 -2.98 11.08 -4.74
CA TRP A 66 -4.04 10.10 -4.97
C TRP A 66 -4.89 10.43 -6.19
N VAL A 67 -5.03 11.71 -6.50
CA VAL A 67 -5.61 12.15 -7.79
C VAL A 67 -4.74 11.64 -8.95
N LEU A 68 -3.41 11.72 -8.83
CA LEU A 68 -2.48 11.15 -9.80
C LEU A 68 -2.70 9.63 -9.95
N VAL A 69 -2.73 8.88 -8.86
CA VAL A 69 -2.98 7.42 -8.89
C VAL A 69 -4.31 7.10 -9.56
N LYS A 70 -5.39 7.82 -9.22
CA LYS A 70 -6.69 7.67 -9.87
C LYS A 70 -6.59 7.85 -11.38
N ASN A 71 -5.97 8.94 -11.83
CA ASN A 71 -5.79 9.24 -13.25
C ASN A 71 -4.99 8.14 -13.96
N CYS A 72 -3.94 7.61 -13.33
CA CYS A 72 -3.19 6.48 -13.87
C CYS A 72 -4.05 5.22 -14.05
N TYR A 73 -4.89 4.87 -13.06
CA TYR A 73 -5.80 3.72 -13.17
C TYR A 73 -6.89 3.93 -14.24
N GLU A 74 -7.33 5.18 -14.46
CA GLU A 74 -8.22 5.51 -15.58
C GLU A 74 -7.54 5.31 -16.93
N ILE A 75 -6.27 5.71 -17.07
CA ILE A 75 -5.47 5.44 -18.28
C ILE A 75 -5.32 3.94 -18.51
N PHE A 76 -5.01 3.16 -17.46
CA PHE A 76 -4.85 1.71 -17.57
C PHE A 76 -6.15 1.00 -17.99
N SER A 77 -7.30 1.45 -17.48
CA SER A 77 -8.60 0.83 -17.75
C SER A 77 -9.27 1.28 -19.05
N LYS A 78 -9.01 2.52 -19.49
CA LYS A 78 -9.67 3.12 -20.67
C LYS A 78 -8.75 3.26 -21.88
N GLY A 79 -7.44 3.09 -21.71
CA GLY A 79 -6.43 3.26 -22.76
C GLY A 79 -6.60 2.34 -23.99
N PRO A 80 -5.67 2.43 -24.95
CA PRO A 80 -5.70 1.65 -26.18
C PRO A 80 -5.85 0.16 -25.88
N LYS A 81 -6.60 -0.57 -26.74
CA LYS A 81 -6.89 -2.01 -26.54
C LYS A 81 -5.63 -2.84 -26.27
N THR A 82 -4.51 -2.50 -26.90
CA THR A 82 -3.20 -3.18 -26.75
C THR A 82 -2.68 -3.18 -25.31
N TYR A 83 -3.01 -2.16 -24.52
CA TYR A 83 -2.48 -1.95 -23.16
C TYR A 83 -3.57 -1.85 -22.08
N ARG A 84 -4.83 -2.07 -22.47
CA ARG A 84 -5.99 -1.94 -21.59
C ARG A 84 -6.01 -3.07 -20.56
N GLU A 85 -6.29 -2.73 -19.31
CA GLU A 85 -6.39 -3.69 -18.20
C GLU A 85 -7.74 -3.62 -17.50
N ASN A 86 -8.16 -4.76 -16.93
CA ASN A 86 -9.35 -4.84 -16.08
C ASN A 86 -9.00 -4.39 -14.65
N VAL A 87 -8.74 -3.09 -14.49
CA VAL A 87 -8.35 -2.49 -13.21
C VAL A 87 -9.35 -1.45 -12.70
N THR A 88 -9.47 -1.31 -11.38
CA THR A 88 -10.32 -0.29 -10.76
C THR A 88 -9.62 0.46 -9.64
N PHE A 89 -10.04 1.72 -9.42
CA PHE A 89 -9.63 2.54 -8.29
C PHE A 89 -10.87 3.07 -7.56
N ARG A 90 -10.90 2.93 -6.24
CA ARG A 90 -11.95 3.48 -5.37
C ARG A 90 -11.30 4.19 -4.18
N ALA A 91 -11.82 5.36 -3.85
CA ALA A 91 -11.42 6.10 -2.66
C ALA A 91 -12.62 6.21 -1.72
N LEU A 92 -12.45 5.80 -0.47
CA LEU A 92 -13.50 5.71 0.54
C LEU A 92 -13.12 6.52 1.77
N LYS A 93 -14.11 7.15 2.38
CA LYS A 93 -13.97 7.78 3.70
C LYS A 93 -13.89 6.70 4.78
N VAL A 94 -13.30 7.06 5.93
CA VAL A 94 -13.09 6.19 7.09
C VAL A 94 -14.34 5.43 7.54
N ASN A 95 -15.52 6.07 7.50
CA ASN A 95 -16.77 5.43 7.94
C ASN A 95 -17.30 4.37 6.96
N ALA A 96 -16.79 4.34 5.73
CA ALA A 96 -17.22 3.47 4.64
C ALA A 96 -16.29 2.26 4.40
N ILE A 97 -15.46 1.87 5.38
CA ILE A 97 -14.60 0.67 5.28
C ILE A 97 -15.47 -0.57 4.97
N PRO A 98 -15.29 -1.23 3.82
CA PRO A 98 -16.07 -2.42 3.50
C PRO A 98 -15.74 -3.57 4.46
N ASP A 99 -16.63 -4.55 4.54
CA ASP A 99 -16.29 -5.82 5.18
C ASP A 99 -15.30 -6.58 4.29
N VAL A 100 -14.25 -7.15 4.88
CA VAL A 100 -13.22 -7.89 4.13
C VAL A 100 -13.81 -9.11 3.38
N THR A 101 -14.91 -9.67 3.88
CA THR A 101 -15.61 -10.81 3.26
C THR A 101 -16.36 -10.45 1.97
N LYS A 102 -16.49 -9.15 1.66
CA LYS A 102 -17.16 -8.67 0.44
C LYS A 102 -16.23 -8.57 -0.77
N PHE A 103 -14.93 -8.84 -0.58
CA PHE A 103 -13.97 -8.90 -1.68
C PHE A 103 -14.01 -10.27 -2.35
N SER A 104 -13.55 -10.34 -3.60
CA SER A 104 -13.49 -11.60 -4.34
C SER A 104 -12.05 -12.12 -4.38
N PRO A 105 -11.82 -13.41 -4.08
CA PRO A 105 -10.51 -14.02 -4.21
C PRO A 105 -9.99 -14.08 -5.65
N ASP A 106 -10.87 -13.95 -6.66
CA ASP A 106 -10.51 -13.95 -8.08
C ASP A 106 -9.88 -12.62 -8.55
N LYS A 107 -9.94 -11.59 -7.71
CA LYS A 107 -9.42 -10.25 -7.98
C LYS A 107 -8.29 -9.93 -7.01
N ASN A 108 -7.11 -9.58 -7.52
CA ASN A 108 -5.99 -9.16 -6.69
C ASN A 108 -6.25 -7.73 -6.16
N THR A 109 -6.89 -7.61 -5.00
CA THR A 109 -7.23 -6.30 -4.42
C THR A 109 -6.11 -5.80 -3.51
N VAL A 110 -5.70 -4.54 -3.65
CA VAL A 110 -4.86 -3.85 -2.66
C VAL A 110 -5.71 -2.83 -1.92
N VAL A 111 -5.69 -2.87 -0.59
CA VAL A 111 -6.39 -1.93 0.28
C VAL A 111 -5.36 -1.12 1.07
N VAL A 112 -5.41 0.20 0.94
CA VAL A 112 -4.51 1.14 1.62
C VAL A 112 -5.29 1.87 2.72
N PHE A 113 -4.84 1.73 3.96
CA PHE A 113 -5.32 2.45 5.13
C PHE A 113 -4.32 3.56 5.46
N GLU A 114 -4.62 4.80 5.06
CA GLU A 114 -3.71 5.94 5.22
C GLU A 114 -4.22 6.93 6.28
N ASP A 115 -3.30 7.33 7.17
CA ASP A 115 -3.54 8.29 8.26
C ASP A 115 -4.73 7.93 9.17
N LEU A 116 -4.88 6.63 9.44
CA LEU A 116 -5.96 6.12 10.29
C LEU A 116 -5.51 5.77 11.72
N CYS A 117 -4.23 5.92 12.10
CA CYS A 117 -3.76 5.50 13.43
C CYS A 117 -4.46 6.17 14.61
N ALA A 118 -4.87 7.43 14.44
CA ALA A 118 -5.56 8.19 15.46
C ALA A 118 -7.09 7.92 15.49
N GLU A 119 -7.60 7.03 14.65
CA GLU A 119 -9.01 6.69 14.63
C GLU A 119 -9.44 5.85 15.83
N SER A 120 -10.72 5.97 16.18
CA SER A 120 -11.31 5.25 17.31
C SER A 120 -11.13 3.72 17.19
N LYS A 121 -11.17 3.03 18.35
CA LYS A 121 -11.11 1.56 18.40
C LYS A 121 -12.13 0.90 17.47
N LYS A 122 -13.36 1.44 17.39
CA LYS A 122 -14.41 0.95 16.48
C LYS A 122 -13.98 0.94 15.00
N ILE A 123 -13.19 1.93 14.58
CA ILE A 123 -12.64 1.98 13.23
C ILE A 123 -11.48 0.99 13.10
N GLN A 124 -10.55 0.94 14.06
CA GLN A 124 -9.45 -0.04 14.02
C GLN A 124 -9.97 -1.47 13.95
N ASP A 125 -11.00 -1.83 14.72
CA ASP A 125 -11.62 -3.16 14.73
C ASP A 125 -12.18 -3.56 13.35
N ARG A 126 -12.53 -2.60 12.49
CA ARG A 126 -12.93 -2.85 11.09
C ARG A 126 -11.74 -3.07 10.16
N ILE A 127 -10.56 -2.55 10.51
CA ILE A 127 -9.32 -2.70 9.73
C ILE A 127 -8.64 -4.03 10.04
N VAL A 128 -8.67 -4.47 11.30
CA VAL A 128 -8.01 -5.70 11.78
C VAL A 128 -8.27 -6.95 10.89
N PRO A 129 -9.50 -7.26 10.45
CA PRO A 129 -9.78 -8.43 9.62
C PRO A 129 -8.99 -8.50 8.31
N TYR A 130 -8.64 -7.34 7.73
CA TYR A 130 -7.81 -7.24 6.53
C TYR A 130 -6.40 -7.81 6.74
N PHE A 131 -5.84 -7.60 7.94
CA PHE A 131 -4.51 -8.10 8.31
C PHE A 131 -4.53 -9.53 8.83
N ILE A 132 -5.65 -10.02 9.36
CA ILE A 132 -5.73 -11.41 9.84
C ILE A 132 -6.09 -12.38 8.70
N SER A 133 -7.15 -12.04 7.95
CA SER A 133 -7.84 -12.98 7.06
C SER A 133 -7.98 -12.50 5.61
N GLY A 134 -7.60 -11.26 5.30
CA GLY A 134 -7.78 -10.66 3.97
C GLY A 134 -7.16 -11.46 2.82
N ARG A 135 -6.06 -12.19 3.07
CA ARG A 135 -5.42 -13.07 2.08
C ARG A 135 -6.37 -14.12 1.48
N HIS A 136 -7.35 -14.60 2.26
CA HIS A 136 -8.33 -15.59 1.80
C HIS A 136 -9.38 -14.98 0.87
N GLN A 137 -9.48 -13.66 0.82
CA GLN A 137 -10.39 -12.88 -0.02
C GLN A 137 -9.66 -12.15 -1.15
N GLY A 138 -8.44 -12.59 -1.48
CA GLY A 138 -7.63 -11.95 -2.52
C GLY A 138 -7.21 -10.52 -2.16
N VAL A 139 -7.04 -10.20 -0.87
CA VAL A 139 -6.69 -8.85 -0.41
C VAL A 139 -5.26 -8.78 0.10
N SER A 140 -4.47 -7.88 -0.48
CA SER A 140 -3.26 -7.33 0.12
C SER A 140 -3.57 -6.04 0.88
N SER A 141 -3.01 -5.89 2.07
CA SER A 141 -3.32 -4.78 2.97
C SER A 141 -2.08 -3.93 3.23
N ILE A 142 -2.22 -2.61 3.13
CA ILE A 142 -1.19 -1.63 3.47
C ILE A 142 -1.71 -0.74 4.58
N TYR A 143 -1.01 -0.68 5.71
CA TYR A 143 -1.30 0.26 6.79
C TYR A 143 -0.18 1.31 6.86
N VAL A 144 -0.55 2.59 6.82
CA VAL A 144 0.41 3.69 6.90
C VAL A 144 0.30 4.34 8.27
N SER A 145 1.43 4.46 8.95
CA SER A 145 1.54 5.07 10.28
C SER A 145 2.70 6.05 10.35
N GLN A 146 2.65 6.97 11.30
CA GLN A 146 3.82 7.80 11.62
C GLN A 146 4.86 7.02 12.42
N LYS A 147 4.41 6.22 13.39
CA LYS A 147 5.28 5.46 14.31
C LYS A 147 4.83 4.02 14.41
N TYR A 148 5.78 3.09 14.48
CA TYR A 148 5.48 1.67 14.65
C TYR A 148 4.64 1.42 15.91
N THR A 149 5.03 2.01 17.04
CA THR A 149 4.38 1.82 18.34
C THR A 149 2.93 2.33 18.41
N GLN A 150 2.53 3.24 17.50
CA GLN A 150 1.15 3.73 17.40
C GLN A 150 0.25 2.78 16.60
N THR A 151 0.82 1.84 15.85
CA THR A 151 0.04 0.86 15.09
C THR A 151 -0.56 -0.18 16.06
N PRO A 152 -1.85 -0.52 15.93
CA PRO A 152 -2.49 -1.54 16.76
C PRO A 152 -1.66 -2.84 16.81
N LYS A 153 -1.43 -3.36 18.01
CA LYS A 153 -0.57 -4.54 18.25
C LYS A 153 -0.95 -5.73 17.36
N ILE A 154 -2.25 -6.00 17.22
CA ILE A 154 -2.75 -7.10 16.39
C ILE A 154 -2.42 -6.93 14.90
N ILE A 155 -2.35 -5.70 14.39
CA ILE A 155 -1.90 -5.44 13.02
C ILE A 155 -0.40 -5.73 12.93
N ARG A 156 0.41 -5.24 13.87
CA ARG A 156 1.87 -5.45 13.92
C ARG A 156 2.24 -6.93 13.92
N GLU A 157 1.58 -7.74 14.76
CA GLU A 157 1.81 -9.19 14.86
C GLU A 157 1.38 -9.96 13.60
N ASN A 158 0.57 -9.35 12.73
CA ASN A 158 0.05 -9.97 11.52
C ASN A 158 0.65 -9.37 10.24
N ILE A 159 1.64 -8.51 10.31
CA ILE A 159 2.31 -8.04 9.10
C ILE A 159 3.19 -9.14 8.51
N SER A 160 3.47 -9.01 7.23
CA SER A 160 4.43 -9.84 6.50
C SER A 160 5.66 -9.05 6.07
N HIS A 161 5.52 -7.73 6.00
CA HIS A 161 6.53 -6.79 5.55
C HIS A 161 6.42 -5.52 6.39
N LEU A 162 7.56 -4.95 6.75
CA LEU A 162 7.67 -3.67 7.42
C LEU A 162 8.58 -2.75 6.59
N ALA A 163 8.17 -1.51 6.40
CA ALA A 163 8.99 -0.46 5.82
C ALA A 163 9.12 0.69 6.82
N LEU A 164 10.36 1.01 7.19
CA LEU A 164 10.68 2.08 8.13
C LEU A 164 11.35 3.24 7.40
N PHE A 165 10.72 4.40 7.43
CA PHE A 165 11.25 5.66 6.95
C PHE A 165 11.75 6.52 8.10
N ARG A 166 12.45 7.61 7.77
CA ARG A 166 12.92 8.60 8.75
C ARG A 166 11.75 9.10 9.61
N GLY A 167 12.02 9.30 10.90
CA GLY A 167 11.01 9.75 11.88
C GLY A 167 10.03 8.66 12.34
N SER A 168 10.30 7.38 12.04
CA SER A 168 9.48 6.24 12.48
C SER A 168 9.62 5.88 13.97
N GLY A 169 10.66 6.37 14.64
CA GLY A 169 10.94 6.15 16.06
C GLY A 169 12.34 6.59 16.47
N SER A 170 12.62 6.63 17.78
CA SER A 170 13.99 6.79 18.30
C SER A 170 14.84 5.54 18.06
N ARG A 171 16.13 5.59 18.40
CA ARG A 171 16.99 4.40 18.39
C ARG A 171 16.40 3.28 19.26
N GLU A 172 15.90 3.61 20.44
CA GLU A 172 15.27 2.66 21.36
C GLU A 172 14.01 2.05 20.73
N ASP A 173 13.21 2.84 20.02
CA ASP A 173 12.04 2.33 19.30
C ASP A 173 12.46 1.34 18.21
N ILE A 174 13.54 1.63 17.47
CA ILE A 174 14.08 0.71 16.46
C ILE A 174 14.58 -0.60 17.11
N CYS A 175 15.27 -0.53 18.24
CA CYS A 175 15.68 -1.73 18.99
C CYS A 175 14.47 -2.56 19.45
N ARG A 176 13.41 -1.90 19.94
CA ARG A 176 12.14 -2.56 20.30
C ARG A 176 11.49 -3.21 19.10
N ILE A 177 11.46 -2.53 17.94
CA ILE A 177 10.95 -3.11 16.70
C ILE A 177 11.70 -4.39 16.35
N ALA A 178 13.03 -4.38 16.38
CA ALA A 178 13.84 -5.56 16.07
C ALA A 178 13.61 -6.72 17.06
N THR A 179 13.13 -6.41 18.27
CA THR A 179 12.78 -7.42 19.28
C THR A 179 11.34 -7.94 19.08
N ASP A 180 10.40 -7.05 18.77
CA ASP A 180 8.98 -7.34 18.55
C ASP A 180 8.73 -8.05 17.21
N ASP A 181 9.50 -7.71 16.18
CA ASP A 181 9.37 -8.22 14.82
C ASP A 181 10.76 -8.53 14.24
N PRO A 182 11.22 -9.79 14.33
CA PRO A 182 12.50 -10.19 13.76
C PRO A 182 12.54 -10.12 12.21
N LEU A 183 11.40 -9.93 11.52
CA LEU A 183 11.33 -9.69 10.08
C LEU A 183 11.59 -8.23 9.69
N ALA A 184 11.63 -7.31 10.66
CA ALA A 184 11.85 -5.87 10.44
C ALA A 184 13.19 -5.54 9.74
N ILE A 185 14.14 -6.47 9.73
CA ILE A 185 15.43 -6.32 9.06
C ILE A 185 15.33 -6.88 7.64
N ARG A 186 14.67 -6.13 6.75
CA ARG A 186 14.84 -6.26 5.29
C ARG A 186 15.14 -4.88 4.71
N LEU A 187 16.43 -4.63 4.47
CA LEU A 187 16.92 -3.44 3.76
C LEU A 187 16.57 -3.54 2.27
N GLY A 188 16.11 -2.43 1.68
CA GLY A 188 15.99 -2.28 0.23
C GLY A 188 14.63 -1.81 -0.27
N TRP A 189 14.38 -0.51 -0.20
CA TRP A 189 13.35 0.21 -0.99
C TRP A 189 13.80 1.63 -1.38
N ASP A 190 15.11 1.86 -1.33
CA ASP A 190 15.73 3.18 -1.26
C ASP A 190 16.00 3.78 -2.64
N THR A 191 15.75 3.03 -3.72
CA THR A 191 16.01 3.50 -5.09
C THR A 191 14.88 4.47 -5.50
N PRO A 192 15.17 5.76 -5.71
CA PRO A 192 14.20 6.71 -6.23
C PRO A 192 13.70 6.25 -7.60
N LEU A 193 12.49 6.66 -7.98
CA LEU A 193 12.07 6.59 -9.37
C LEU A 193 12.95 7.60 -10.13
N GLU A 194 13.99 7.12 -10.82
CA GLU A 194 14.76 7.98 -11.74
C GLU A 194 13.83 8.37 -12.89
N LEU A 195 13.31 9.60 -12.78
CA LEU A 195 12.71 10.33 -13.87
C LEU A 195 13.86 10.96 -14.66
N ASP A 196 14.68 10.14 -15.28
CA ASP A 196 15.69 10.66 -16.20
C ASP A 196 14.98 11.27 -17.43
N GLU A 197 15.50 12.45 -17.80
CA GLU A 197 15.03 13.48 -18.75
C GLU A 197 14.32 12.98 -20.03
#